data_AF-A0A7W0C695-F1
#
_entry.id   AF-A0A7W0C695-F1
#
_cell.length_a   1.000
_cell.length_b   1.000
_cell.length_c   1.000
_cell.angle_alpha   90.00
_cell.angle_beta   90.00
_cell.angle_gamma   90.00
#
_symmetry.space_group_name_H-M   'P 1'
#
loop_
_entity.id
_entity.type
_entity.pdbx_description
1 polymer ?
#
loop_
_entity_poly.entity_id
_entity_poly.type
_entity_poly.pdbx_seq_one_letter_code
_entity_poly.pdbx_strand_id
1 'polypeptide(L)'
;MSFKQNLKQKIEIDRLTRQVLASLTPTESGTHIDKTAMRQLLDKAGYQKRIERGTEMLSRDFNAQLPEIIVLDAELPLYRTNPADVVMRKNPVLKEMLSIRNAMRILNDKDVVVSRKTDTVMMVHGQCVHKLDLDYSRKDISALGRQGAAGLEEAASGDVVESLELFAELLDLRPAPASAKLPETWIWGQRGVDRNNAQVFGNPLILFFPSENRLNLFHTAVAGTGRTSKKAIEDMLAKGGKADLEDTAIFDWLVDQVMEHPPAHKPIDSFSA
;
A
#
# COMPACT_ATOMS: atom_id res chain seq x y z
N MET A 1 17.42 9.68 -1.25
CA MET A 1 16.81 8.69 -2.16
C MET A 1 16.23 9.47 -3.32
N SER A 2 16.23 8.92 -4.54
CA SER A 2 15.52 9.58 -5.66
C SER A 2 14.00 9.50 -5.47
N PHE A 3 13.24 10.36 -6.14
CA PHE A 3 11.77 10.30 -6.15
C PHE A 3 11.27 8.88 -6.47
N LYS A 4 11.80 8.25 -7.52
CA LYS A 4 11.51 6.86 -7.88
C LYS A 4 11.68 5.90 -6.68
N GLN A 5 12.79 6.01 -5.95
CA GLN A 5 13.07 5.16 -4.80
C GLN A 5 12.07 5.40 -3.65
N ASN A 6 11.71 6.66 -3.37
CA ASN A 6 10.70 6.99 -2.36
C ASN A 6 9.31 6.47 -2.77
N LEU A 7 8.93 6.62 -4.04
CA LEU A 7 7.65 6.12 -4.56
C LEU A 7 7.58 4.59 -4.47
N LYS A 8 8.65 3.87 -4.85
CA LYS A 8 8.74 2.41 -4.66
C LYS A 8 8.59 2.02 -3.19
N GLN A 9 9.19 2.77 -2.27
CA GLN A 9 9.03 2.50 -0.84
C GLN A 9 7.59 2.74 -0.37
N LYS A 10 6.93 3.80 -0.83
CA LYS A 10 5.52 4.07 -0.55
C LYS A 10 4.64 2.89 -0.99
N ILE A 11 4.78 2.44 -2.23
CA ILE A 11 4.01 1.30 -2.77
C ILE A 11 4.20 0.05 -1.90
N GLU A 12 5.43 -0.23 -1.49
CA GLU A 12 5.74 -1.36 -0.62
C GLU A 12 5.14 -1.21 0.79
N ILE A 13 5.21 -0.02 1.38
CA ILE A 13 4.56 0.30 2.67
C ILE A 13 3.05 0.08 2.57
N ASP A 14 2.41 0.55 1.50
CA ASP A 14 0.98 0.40 1.28
C ASP A 14 0.59 -1.07 1.07
N ARG A 15 1.42 -1.84 0.35
CA ARG A 15 1.24 -3.28 0.15
C ARG A 15 1.30 -4.04 1.47
N LEU A 16 2.33 -3.79 2.28
CA LEU A 16 2.48 -4.41 3.60
C LEU A 16 1.33 -4.02 4.53
N THR A 17 0.91 -2.75 4.50
CA THR A 17 -0.22 -2.25 5.29
C THR A 17 -1.51 -2.98 4.94
N ARG A 18 -1.85 -3.09 3.65
CA ARG A 18 -3.01 -3.86 3.19
C ARG A 18 -2.93 -5.33 3.60
N GLN A 19 -1.75 -5.94 3.51
CA GLN A 19 -1.52 -7.33 3.92
C GLN A 19 -1.79 -7.53 5.42
N VAL A 20 -1.29 -6.64 6.28
CA VAL A 20 -1.56 -6.70 7.72
C VAL A 20 -3.05 -6.46 8.01
N LEU A 21 -3.67 -5.45 7.40
CA LEU A 21 -5.09 -5.16 7.61
C LEU A 21 -6.00 -6.32 7.18
N ALA A 22 -5.70 -6.96 6.05
CA ALA A 22 -6.43 -8.14 5.58
C ALA A 22 -6.25 -9.37 6.49
N SER A 23 -5.17 -9.45 7.26
CA SER A 23 -5.01 -10.51 8.27
C SER A 23 -5.84 -10.25 9.53
N LEU A 24 -6.10 -8.98 9.87
CA LEU A 24 -6.86 -8.61 11.08
C LEU A 24 -8.37 -8.89 10.99
N THR A 25 -8.90 -9.29 9.83
CA THR A 25 -10.30 -9.73 9.71
C THR A 25 -10.54 -11.04 10.46
N PRO A 26 -11.65 -11.16 11.24
CA PRO A 26 -11.98 -12.39 11.94
C PRO A 26 -12.12 -13.57 10.97
N THR A 27 -11.39 -14.66 11.22
CA THR A 27 -11.63 -15.95 10.57
C THR A 27 -12.35 -16.89 11.53
N GLU A 28 -12.84 -18.03 11.02
CA GLU A 28 -13.47 -19.08 11.84
C GLU A 28 -12.53 -19.61 12.96
N SER A 29 -11.22 -19.41 12.82
CA SER A 29 -10.18 -19.82 13.79
C SER A 29 -9.74 -18.71 14.77
N GLY A 30 -10.31 -17.51 14.69
CA GLY A 30 -9.93 -16.34 15.50
C GLY A 30 -9.30 -15.21 14.67
N THR A 31 -8.78 -14.17 15.34
CA THR A 31 -8.06 -13.08 14.65
C THR A 31 -6.57 -13.42 14.59
N HIS A 32 -5.99 -13.49 13.39
CA HIS A 32 -4.57 -13.77 13.18
C HIS A 32 -3.87 -12.58 12.51
N ILE A 33 -2.90 -11.97 13.16
CA ILE A 33 -2.09 -10.92 12.53
C ILE A 33 -0.94 -11.54 11.72
N ASP A 34 -0.71 -11.02 10.51
CA ASP A 34 0.52 -11.25 9.75
C ASP A 34 1.70 -10.53 10.43
N LYS A 35 2.33 -11.24 11.37
CA LYS A 35 3.48 -10.73 12.13
C LYS A 35 4.69 -10.46 11.25
N THR A 36 4.83 -11.14 10.12
CA THR A 36 5.98 -10.95 9.23
C THR A 36 5.85 -9.61 8.52
N ALA A 37 4.70 -9.35 7.90
CA ALA A 37 4.43 -8.06 7.28
C ALA A 37 4.45 -6.90 8.28
N MET A 38 3.89 -7.10 9.49
CA MET A 38 3.91 -6.07 10.54
C MET A 38 5.34 -5.76 11.02
N ARG A 39 6.21 -6.77 11.17
CA ARG A 39 7.63 -6.53 11.51
C ARG A 39 8.32 -5.69 10.44
N GLN A 40 8.11 -5.99 9.17
CA GLN A 40 8.70 -5.21 8.08
C GLN A 40 8.24 -3.75 8.09
N LEU A 41 6.98 -3.47 8.41
CA LEU A 41 6.48 -2.10 8.60
C LEU A 41 7.17 -1.41 9.79
N LEU A 42 7.27 -2.09 10.93
CA LEU A 42 7.89 -1.57 12.14
C LEU A 42 9.38 -1.27 11.93
N ASP A 43 10.10 -2.13 11.22
CA ASP A 43 11.50 -1.92 10.86
C ASP A 43 11.66 -0.67 9.98
N LYS A 44 10.80 -0.50 8.96
CA LYS A 44 10.76 0.71 8.12
C LYS A 44 10.43 1.97 8.94
N ALA A 45 9.55 1.86 9.93
CA ALA A 45 9.24 2.94 10.86
C ALA A 45 10.35 3.20 11.89
N GLY A 46 11.40 2.37 11.96
CA GLY A 46 12.55 2.53 12.86
C GLY A 46 12.29 2.02 14.29
N TYR A 47 11.37 1.07 14.46
CA TYR A 47 11.17 0.40 15.74
C TYR A 47 12.29 -0.61 15.98
N GLN A 48 12.67 -0.73 17.24
CA GLN A 48 13.62 -1.72 17.72
C GLN A 48 12.89 -2.80 18.48
N LYS A 49 13.39 -4.02 18.38
CA LYS A 49 12.80 -5.21 19.02
C LYS A 49 13.45 -5.48 20.37
N ARG A 50 12.62 -5.81 21.37
CA ARG A 50 13.01 -6.32 22.68
C ARG A 50 12.13 -7.51 23.05
N ILE A 51 12.73 -8.62 23.46
CA ILE A 51 11.99 -9.78 23.97
C ILE A 51 12.24 -9.87 25.47
N GLU A 52 11.16 -9.87 26.26
CA GLU A 52 11.25 -10.11 27.70
C GLU A 52 10.20 -11.10 28.15
N ARG A 53 10.66 -12.15 28.86
CA ARG A 53 9.79 -13.20 29.43
C ARG A 53 8.78 -13.75 28.40
N GLY A 54 9.23 -13.95 27.16
CA GLY A 54 8.41 -14.45 26.06
C GLY A 54 7.52 -13.42 25.35
N THR A 55 7.47 -12.16 25.81
CA THR A 55 6.71 -11.07 25.17
C THR A 55 7.62 -10.31 24.19
N GLU A 56 7.26 -10.33 22.91
CA GLU A 56 7.91 -9.51 21.87
C GLU A 56 7.33 -8.09 21.89
N MET A 57 8.17 -7.12 22.26
CA MET A 57 7.87 -5.70 22.35
C MET A 57 8.68 -4.94 21.31
N LEU A 58 8.09 -3.92 20.70
CA LEU A 58 8.75 -3.02 19.77
C LEU A 58 8.54 -1.57 20.18
N SER A 59 9.60 -0.76 20.21
CA SER A 59 9.54 0.69 20.46
C SER A 59 10.58 1.41 19.61
N ARG A 60 10.31 2.67 19.25
CA ARG A 60 11.33 3.55 18.62
C ARG A 60 12.41 3.98 19.61
N ASP A 61 12.06 4.07 20.89
CA ASP A 61 12.98 4.37 21.98
C ASP A 61 12.46 3.71 23.26
N PHE A 62 13.19 2.73 23.79
CA PHE A 62 12.83 2.08 25.06
C PHE A 62 13.27 2.86 26.31
N ASN A 63 14.12 3.87 26.15
CA ASN A 63 14.69 4.65 27.24
C ASN A 63 13.94 5.96 27.49
N ALA A 64 12.96 6.30 26.65
CA ALA A 64 12.06 7.42 26.89
C ALA A 64 11.33 7.27 28.24
N GLN A 65 10.93 8.39 28.85
CA GLN A 65 10.22 8.40 30.14
C GLN A 65 8.91 7.60 30.09
N LEU A 66 8.20 7.66 28.96
CA LEU A 66 6.97 6.92 28.68
C LEU A 66 7.02 6.42 27.23
N PRO A 67 7.69 5.28 26.97
CA PRO A 67 7.91 4.81 25.62
C PRO A 67 6.62 4.26 24.99
N GLU A 68 6.53 4.40 23.67
CA GLU A 68 5.46 3.85 22.84
C GLU A 68 5.81 2.41 22.44
N ILE A 69 5.19 1.43 23.11
CA ILE A 69 5.50 0.01 22.98
C ILE A 69 4.37 -0.72 22.24
N ILE A 70 4.70 -1.29 21.09
CA ILE A 70 3.81 -2.19 20.34
C ILE A 70 4.11 -3.64 20.70
N VAL A 71 3.05 -4.42 20.93
CA VAL A 71 3.15 -5.87 21.14
C VAL A 71 2.57 -6.62 19.93
N LEU A 72 3.32 -7.57 19.39
CA LEU A 72 2.88 -8.37 18.23
C LEU A 72 2.01 -9.56 18.65
N ASP A 73 0.80 -9.26 19.11
CA ASP A 73 -0.28 -10.21 19.34
C ASP A 73 -1.51 -9.90 18.46
N ALA A 74 -2.59 -10.68 18.62
CA ALA A 74 -3.80 -10.55 17.80
C ALA A 74 -4.54 -9.21 17.97
N GLU A 75 -4.30 -8.48 19.07
CA GLU A 75 -4.92 -7.17 19.30
C GLU A 75 -4.04 -6.02 18.83
N LEU A 76 -2.75 -6.28 18.56
CA LEU A 76 -1.74 -5.29 18.19
C LEU A 76 -1.83 -3.99 19.02
N PRO A 77 -1.77 -4.09 20.37
CA PRO A 77 -1.89 -2.92 21.23
C PRO A 77 -0.64 -2.06 21.14
N LEU A 78 -0.85 -0.76 21.11
CA LEU A 78 0.15 0.24 21.44
C LEU A 78 -0.05 0.67 22.90
N TYR A 79 0.99 0.51 23.72
CA TYR A 79 1.04 1.00 25.08
C TYR A 79 1.93 2.24 25.18
N ARG A 80 1.61 3.16 26.09
CA ARG A 80 2.51 4.25 26.50
C ARG A 80 2.93 4.04 27.95
N THR A 81 3.88 3.14 28.17
CA THR A 81 4.42 2.79 29.49
C THR A 81 5.77 2.10 29.38
N ASN A 82 6.43 1.82 30.50
CA ASN A 82 7.68 1.09 30.55
C ASN A 82 7.53 -0.40 30.15
N PRO A 83 8.61 -1.07 29.70
CA PRO A 83 8.56 -2.48 29.29
C PRO A 83 8.11 -3.45 30.40
N ALA A 84 8.47 -3.19 31.66
CA ALA A 84 8.14 -4.08 32.78
C ALA A 84 6.62 -4.16 33.00
N ASP A 85 5.92 -3.03 32.86
CA ASP A 85 4.46 -2.94 32.95
C ASP A 85 3.78 -3.71 31.82
N VAL A 86 4.33 -3.66 30.59
CA VAL A 86 3.81 -4.42 29.45
C VAL A 86 3.92 -5.92 29.71
N VAL A 87 5.07 -6.39 30.20
CA VAL A 87 5.29 -7.82 30.53
C VAL A 87 4.34 -8.28 31.64
N MET A 88 4.12 -7.46 32.68
CA MET A 88 3.15 -7.78 33.74
C MET A 88 1.71 -7.90 33.23
N ARG A 89 1.32 -7.10 32.21
CA ARG A 89 -0.03 -7.17 31.62
C ARG A 89 -0.23 -8.40 30.73
N LYS A 90 0.81 -8.86 30.04
CA LYS A 90 0.75 -9.98 29.08
C LYS A 90 1.00 -11.36 29.70
N ASN A 91 1.64 -11.46 30.86
CA ASN A 91 1.92 -12.75 31.50
C ASN A 91 0.97 -13.04 32.69
N PRO A 92 0.01 -13.98 32.55
CA PRO A 92 -0.97 -14.30 33.59
C PRO A 92 -0.35 -14.92 34.86
N VAL A 93 0.79 -15.61 34.77
CA VAL A 93 1.47 -16.19 35.96
C VAL A 93 1.91 -15.10 36.95
N LEU A 94 2.23 -13.90 36.45
CA LEU A 94 2.56 -12.74 37.29
C LEU A 94 1.31 -12.04 37.87
N LYS A 95 0.16 -12.14 37.19
CA LYS A 95 -1.13 -11.66 37.71
C LYS A 95 -1.62 -12.48 38.90
N GLU A 96 -1.18 -13.73 39.03
CA GLU A 96 -1.53 -14.62 40.14
C GLU A 96 -0.58 -14.44 41.36
N MET A 97 0.67 -14.04 41.14
CA MET A 97 1.65 -13.79 42.22
C MET A 97 1.46 -12.44 42.93
N LEU A 98 0.71 -11.50 42.34
CA LEU A 98 0.31 -10.23 42.95
C LEU A 98 -1.21 -10.24 43.14
N SER A 99 -1.71 -9.94 44.34
CA SER A 99 -3.15 -9.95 44.65
C SER A 99 -3.98 -9.32 43.52
N ILE A 100 -4.83 -10.15 42.91
CA ILE A 100 -5.65 -9.85 41.73
C ILE A 100 -6.38 -8.51 41.86
N ARG A 101 -6.81 -8.13 43.08
CA ARG A 101 -7.46 -6.83 43.35
C ARG A 101 -6.52 -5.63 43.32
N ASN A 102 -5.28 -5.77 43.77
CA ASN A 102 -4.29 -4.68 43.78
C ASN A 102 -3.66 -4.49 42.40
N ALA A 103 -3.33 -5.57 41.69
CA ALA A 103 -2.82 -5.50 40.33
C ALA A 103 -3.86 -4.90 39.36
N MET A 104 -5.13 -5.31 39.45
CA MET A 104 -6.19 -4.75 38.60
C MET A 104 -6.53 -3.28 38.91
N ARG A 105 -6.36 -2.83 40.16
CA ARG A 105 -6.59 -1.41 40.54
C ARG A 105 -5.44 -0.48 40.11
N ILE A 106 -4.24 -1.02 39.89
CA ILE A 106 -3.04 -0.29 39.42
C ILE A 106 -2.94 -0.31 37.88
N LEU A 107 -3.45 -1.37 37.23
CA LEU A 107 -3.33 -1.59 35.78
C LEU A 107 -4.70 -1.45 35.11
N ASN A 108 -5.26 -0.24 35.09
CA ASN A 108 -6.38 0.04 34.18
C ASN A 108 -5.84 0.09 32.74
N ASP A 109 -6.34 -0.76 31.85
CA ASP A 109 -5.93 -0.82 30.45
C ASP A 109 -6.31 0.44 29.67
N LYS A 110 -7.34 1.16 30.12
CA LYS A 110 -7.80 2.40 29.48
C LYS A 110 -6.83 3.57 29.63
N ASP A 111 -5.96 3.54 30.64
CA ASP A 111 -5.08 4.68 30.96
C ASP A 111 -3.73 4.61 30.22
N VAL A 112 -3.40 3.47 29.62
CA VAL A 112 -2.06 3.20 29.05
C VAL A 112 -2.10 2.71 27.60
N VAL A 113 -3.19 2.06 27.18
CA VAL A 113 -3.36 1.69 25.76
C VAL A 113 -3.73 2.94 24.96
N VAL A 114 -2.91 3.23 23.95
CA VAL A 114 -3.11 4.36 23.04
C VAL A 114 -3.97 3.96 21.84
N SER A 115 -3.70 2.80 21.24
CA SER A 115 -4.41 2.28 20.07
C SER A 115 -4.37 0.76 19.99
N ARG A 116 -5.22 0.16 19.15
CA ARG A 116 -5.24 -1.28 18.87
C ARG A 116 -5.54 -1.55 17.40
N LYS A 117 -5.21 -2.76 16.93
CA LYS A 117 -5.60 -3.30 15.61
C LYS A 117 -5.33 -2.28 14.48
N THR A 118 -6.35 -2.00 13.67
CA THR A 118 -6.31 -1.11 12.51
C THR A 118 -5.69 0.25 12.85
N ASP A 119 -6.02 0.84 14.00
CA ASP A 119 -5.50 2.15 14.39
C ASP A 119 -4.00 2.13 14.59
N THR A 120 -3.47 1.06 15.21
CA THR A 120 -2.02 0.86 15.37
C THR A 120 -1.35 0.68 14.00
N VAL A 121 -1.95 -0.08 13.09
CA VAL A 121 -1.39 -0.28 11.74
C VAL A 121 -1.36 1.04 10.96
N MET A 122 -2.45 1.81 10.98
CA MET A 122 -2.54 3.10 10.27
C MET A 122 -1.60 4.15 10.86
N MET A 123 -1.38 4.13 12.18
CA MET A 123 -0.39 4.98 12.82
C MET A 123 1.03 4.65 12.35
N VAL A 124 1.42 3.36 12.31
CA VAL A 124 2.73 2.94 11.80
C VAL A 124 2.88 3.25 10.32
N HIS A 125 1.82 3.04 9.51
CA HIS A 125 1.79 3.44 8.10
C HIS A 125 2.08 4.93 7.93
N GLY A 126 1.40 5.80 8.67
CA GLY A 126 1.65 7.25 8.65
C GLY A 126 3.08 7.62 9.04
N GLN A 127 3.65 6.94 10.04
CA GLN A 127 5.05 7.12 10.42
C GLN A 127 6.04 6.71 9.33
N CYS A 128 5.74 5.66 8.56
CA CYS A 128 6.54 5.24 7.42
C CYS A 128 6.46 6.25 6.27
N VAL A 129 5.24 6.64 5.88
CA VAL A 129 5.02 7.54 4.73
C VAL A 129 5.56 8.94 5.00
N HIS A 130 5.44 9.47 6.22
CA HIS A 130 5.93 10.80 6.59
C HIS A 130 7.45 10.96 6.42
N LYS A 131 8.23 9.87 6.40
CA LYS A 131 9.67 9.89 6.19
C LYS A 131 10.07 9.95 4.71
N LEU A 132 9.13 9.73 3.80
CA LEU A 132 9.37 9.71 2.38
C LEU A 132 9.27 11.11 1.80
N ASP A 133 10.25 11.48 1.00
CA ASP A 133 10.17 12.66 0.14
C ASP A 133 9.46 12.24 -1.16
N LEU A 134 8.18 12.57 -1.25
CA LEU A 134 7.31 12.27 -2.38
C LEU A 134 7.07 13.50 -3.27
N ASP A 135 7.79 14.59 -3.02
CA ASP A 135 7.76 15.75 -3.90
C ASP A 135 8.46 15.40 -5.22
N TYR A 136 7.95 15.94 -6.32
CA TYR A 136 8.46 15.65 -7.65
C TYR A 136 8.36 16.83 -8.59
N SER A 137 9.30 16.87 -9.53
CA SER A 137 9.28 17.76 -10.68
C SER A 137 8.83 17.00 -11.94
N ARG A 138 8.49 17.74 -13.00
CA ARG A 138 8.28 17.13 -14.33
C ARG A 138 9.47 16.28 -14.78
N LYS A 139 10.71 16.70 -14.47
CA LYS A 139 11.92 15.94 -14.83
C LYS A 139 11.95 14.56 -14.18
N ASP A 140 11.48 14.45 -12.94
CA ASP A 140 11.40 13.18 -12.21
C ASP A 140 10.37 12.26 -12.86
N ILE A 141 9.19 12.78 -13.19
CA ILE A 141 8.13 12.03 -13.86
C ILE A 141 8.56 11.60 -15.28
N SER A 142 9.15 12.50 -16.07
CA SER A 142 9.69 12.17 -17.39
C SER A 142 10.83 11.15 -17.33
N ALA A 143 11.58 11.07 -16.23
CA ALA A 143 12.56 10.01 -16.05
C ALA A 143 11.91 8.63 -15.91
N LEU A 144 10.75 8.53 -15.23
CA LEU A 144 9.96 7.30 -15.18
C LEU A 144 9.44 6.90 -16.55
N GLY A 145 8.87 7.87 -17.29
CA GLY A 145 8.37 7.64 -18.65
C GLY A 145 9.45 7.14 -19.61
N ARG A 146 10.62 7.79 -19.60
CA ARG A 146 11.77 7.36 -20.43
C ARG A 146 12.29 5.98 -20.08
N GLN A 147 12.31 5.62 -18.79
CA GLN A 147 12.72 4.28 -18.39
C GLN A 147 11.74 3.22 -18.93
N GLY A 148 10.44 3.47 -18.80
CA GLY A 148 9.43 2.56 -19.34
C GLY A 148 9.49 2.44 -20.86
N ALA A 149 9.68 3.55 -21.57
CA ALA A 149 9.83 3.57 -23.02
C ALA A 149 11.09 2.79 -23.47
N ALA A 150 12.24 3.03 -22.84
CA ALA A 150 13.47 2.28 -23.11
C ALA A 150 13.29 0.78 -22.82
N GLY A 151 12.63 0.44 -21.71
CA GLY A 151 12.31 -0.95 -21.39
C GLY A 151 11.44 -1.62 -22.44
N LEU A 152 10.51 -0.88 -23.05
CA LEU A 152 9.70 -1.37 -24.16
C LEU A 152 10.54 -1.55 -25.43
N GLU A 153 11.38 -0.58 -25.79
CA GLU A 153 12.29 -0.68 -26.94
C GLU A 153 13.29 -1.85 -26.83
N GLU A 154 13.74 -2.16 -25.62
CA GLU A 154 14.69 -3.24 -25.31
C GLU A 154 14.01 -4.59 -24.99
N ALA A 155 12.67 -4.67 -25.06
CA ALA A 155 11.89 -5.82 -24.63
C ALA A 155 12.17 -6.28 -23.17
N ALA A 156 12.59 -5.36 -22.32
CA ALA A 156 12.80 -5.53 -20.89
C ALA A 156 11.47 -5.38 -20.13
N SER A 157 10.63 -6.42 -20.20
CA SER A 157 9.29 -6.42 -19.57
C SER A 157 9.27 -5.98 -18.09
N GLY A 158 10.34 -6.27 -17.34
CA GLY A 158 10.47 -5.83 -15.95
C GLY A 158 10.50 -4.31 -15.78
N ASP A 159 11.20 -3.59 -16.67
CA ASP A 159 11.29 -2.13 -16.62
C ASP A 159 9.99 -1.45 -17.07
N VAL A 160 9.29 -2.06 -18.05
CA VAL A 160 7.94 -1.62 -18.47
C VAL A 160 6.96 -1.75 -17.32
N VAL A 161 6.89 -2.93 -16.69
CA VAL A 161 5.97 -3.19 -15.57
C VAL A 161 6.30 -2.29 -14.38
N GLU A 162 7.57 -2.13 -14.02
CA GLU A 162 7.97 -1.24 -12.93
C GLU A 162 7.51 0.20 -13.18
N SER A 163 7.74 0.71 -14.40
CA SER A 163 7.34 2.07 -14.76
C SER A 163 5.82 2.24 -14.72
N LEU A 164 5.07 1.26 -15.24
CA LEU A 164 3.60 1.25 -15.19
C LEU A 164 3.07 1.16 -13.75
N GLU A 165 3.69 0.39 -12.86
CA GLU A 165 3.31 0.33 -11.44
C GLU A 165 3.51 1.68 -10.74
N LEU A 166 4.59 2.40 -11.07
CA LEU A 166 4.84 3.73 -10.53
C LEU A 166 3.81 4.75 -11.02
N PHE A 167 3.50 4.75 -12.32
CA PHE A 167 2.44 5.61 -12.86
C PHE A 167 1.06 5.22 -12.33
N ALA A 168 0.80 3.93 -12.15
CA ALA A 168 -0.44 3.45 -11.58
C ALA A 168 -0.66 3.97 -10.16
N GLU A 169 0.40 4.04 -9.35
CA GLU A 169 0.32 4.66 -8.02
C GLU A 169 0.02 6.17 -8.10
N LEU A 170 0.66 6.90 -9.02
CA LEU A 170 0.48 8.35 -9.15
C LEU A 170 -0.89 8.75 -9.70
N LEU A 171 -1.48 7.93 -10.56
CA LEU A 171 -2.76 8.19 -11.24
C LEU A 171 -3.93 7.39 -10.66
N ASP A 172 -3.73 6.76 -9.50
CA ASP A 172 -4.69 5.84 -8.85
C ASP A 172 -5.24 4.76 -9.79
N LEU A 173 -4.41 4.29 -10.74
CA LEU A 173 -4.75 3.15 -11.57
C LEU A 173 -4.60 1.88 -10.72
N ARG A 174 -5.59 0.99 -10.83
CA ARG A 174 -5.61 -0.26 -10.10
C ARG A 174 -5.42 -1.42 -11.06
N PRO A 175 -4.75 -2.51 -10.63
CA PRO A 175 -4.71 -3.72 -11.41
C PRO A 175 -6.13 -4.25 -11.62
N ALA A 176 -6.35 -4.91 -12.75
CA ALA A 176 -7.64 -5.51 -13.06
C ALA A 176 -8.11 -6.45 -11.94
N PRO A 177 -9.42 -6.43 -11.60
CA PRO A 177 -9.97 -7.38 -10.64
C PRO A 177 -9.77 -8.82 -11.14
N ALA A 178 -9.75 -9.79 -10.22
CA ALA A 178 -9.48 -11.19 -10.56
C ALA A 178 -10.41 -11.74 -11.67
N SER A 179 -11.66 -11.26 -11.72
CA SER A 179 -12.64 -11.64 -12.75
C SER A 179 -12.36 -11.07 -14.15
N ALA A 180 -11.47 -10.09 -14.28
CA ALA A 180 -11.14 -9.40 -15.53
C ALA A 180 -9.70 -9.68 -16.00
N LYS A 181 -8.96 -10.55 -15.32
CA LYS A 181 -7.58 -10.92 -15.71
C LYS A 181 -7.58 -11.72 -17.03
N LEU A 182 -6.62 -11.39 -17.89
CA LEU A 182 -6.29 -12.17 -19.08
C LEU A 182 -4.98 -12.93 -18.86
N PRO A 183 -4.79 -14.10 -19.51
CA PRO A 183 -3.52 -14.81 -19.46
C PRO A 183 -2.36 -13.91 -19.93
N GLU A 184 -1.25 -13.96 -19.19
CA GLU A 184 0.01 -13.28 -19.55
C GLU A 184 -0.13 -11.79 -19.89
N THR A 185 -1.16 -11.11 -19.39
CA THR A 185 -1.40 -9.70 -19.69
C THR A 185 -1.46 -8.91 -18.40
N TRP A 186 -0.76 -7.80 -18.36
CA TRP A 186 -0.91 -6.83 -17.28
C TRP A 186 -1.95 -5.81 -17.67
N ILE A 187 -2.90 -5.55 -16.77
CA ILE A 187 -4.03 -4.67 -17.04
C ILE A 187 -4.19 -3.70 -15.86
N TRP A 188 -4.17 -2.41 -16.15
CA TRP A 188 -4.43 -1.34 -15.20
C TRP A 188 -5.58 -0.46 -15.67
N GLY A 189 -6.34 0.08 -14.73
CA GLY A 189 -7.35 1.09 -15.05
C GLY A 189 -7.93 1.73 -13.79
N GLN A 190 -8.65 2.84 -13.97
CA GLN A 190 -9.31 3.51 -12.87
C GLN A 190 -10.55 2.74 -12.43
N ARG A 191 -10.88 2.83 -11.15
CA ARG A 191 -12.18 2.38 -10.63
C ARG A 191 -13.10 3.58 -10.58
N GLY A 192 -14.35 3.38 -10.99
CA GLY A 192 -15.35 4.42 -10.94
C GLY A 192 -16.75 3.84 -10.80
N VAL A 193 -17.72 4.74 -10.93
CA VAL A 193 -19.12 4.40 -11.11
C VAL A 193 -19.63 5.06 -12.38
N ASP A 194 -20.51 4.38 -13.09
CA ASP A 194 -21.19 4.97 -14.25
C ASP A 194 -22.36 5.88 -13.83
N ARG A 195 -23.09 6.41 -14.82
CA ARG A 195 -24.26 7.28 -14.59
C ARG A 195 -25.40 6.59 -13.83
N ASN A 196 -25.42 5.26 -13.81
CA ASN A 196 -26.41 4.45 -13.10
C ASN A 196 -25.88 3.95 -11.74
N ASN A 197 -24.76 4.52 -11.26
CA ASN A 197 -24.10 4.13 -10.02
C ASN A 197 -23.59 2.67 -10.03
N ALA A 198 -23.42 2.07 -11.21
CA ALA A 198 -22.82 0.75 -11.35
C ALA A 198 -21.30 0.86 -11.37
N GLN A 199 -20.61 -0.07 -10.68
CA GLN A 199 -19.15 -0.07 -10.67
C GLN A 199 -18.59 -0.29 -12.08
N VAL A 200 -17.57 0.49 -12.42
CA VAL A 200 -16.83 0.39 -13.69
C VAL A 200 -15.32 0.35 -13.44
N PHE A 201 -14.61 -0.17 -14.42
CA PHE A 201 -13.15 -0.29 -14.44
C PHE A 201 -12.62 0.14 -15.80
N GLY A 202 -11.58 0.98 -15.83
CA GLY A 202 -10.98 1.52 -17.05
C GLY A 202 -11.07 3.05 -17.13
N ASN A 203 -10.90 3.57 -18.34
CA ASN A 203 -10.82 5.00 -18.68
C ASN A 203 -9.85 5.82 -17.79
N PRO A 204 -8.53 5.68 -17.98
CA PRO A 204 -7.87 4.86 -19.00
C PRO A 204 -7.85 3.37 -18.63
N LEU A 205 -7.78 2.52 -19.65
CA LEU A 205 -7.47 1.09 -19.54
C LEU A 205 -6.16 0.83 -20.27
N ILE A 206 -5.13 0.40 -19.55
CA ILE A 206 -3.77 0.13 -20.06
C ILE A 206 -3.53 -1.37 -20.05
N LEU A 207 -3.11 -1.92 -21.19
CA LEU A 207 -2.81 -3.33 -21.37
C LEU A 207 -1.38 -3.49 -21.86
N PHE A 208 -0.57 -4.25 -21.11
CA PHE A 208 0.76 -4.66 -21.53
C PHE A 208 0.78 -6.16 -21.81
N PHE A 209 1.21 -6.52 -23.01
CA PHE A 209 1.37 -7.88 -23.51
C PHE A 209 2.87 -8.21 -23.57
N PRO A 210 3.46 -8.82 -22.53
CA PRO A 210 4.91 -9.05 -22.48
C PRO A 210 5.42 -9.99 -23.59
N SER A 211 4.60 -10.96 -24.02
CA SER A 211 4.96 -11.91 -25.09
C SER A 211 5.00 -11.25 -26.47
N GLU A 212 4.22 -10.20 -26.69
CA GLU A 212 4.20 -9.40 -27.92
C GLU A 212 5.07 -8.14 -27.81
N ASN A 213 5.59 -7.86 -26.61
CA ASN A 213 6.26 -6.61 -26.24
C ASN A 213 5.48 -5.36 -26.71
N ARG A 214 4.18 -5.35 -26.43
CA ARG A 214 3.23 -4.35 -26.92
C ARG A 214 2.45 -3.72 -25.79
N LEU A 215 2.26 -2.40 -25.85
CA LEU A 215 1.49 -1.64 -24.88
C LEU A 215 0.33 -0.92 -25.57
N ASN A 216 -0.89 -1.06 -25.03
CA ASN A 216 -2.06 -0.37 -25.56
C ASN A 216 -2.75 0.43 -24.46
N LEU A 217 -3.32 1.56 -24.84
CA LEU A 217 -4.20 2.35 -23.99
C LEU A 217 -5.54 2.58 -24.68
N PHE A 218 -6.61 2.42 -23.91
CA PHE A 218 -7.98 2.68 -24.34
C PHE A 218 -8.69 3.62 -23.35
N HIS A 219 -9.36 4.65 -23.85
CA HIS A 219 -10.26 5.56 -23.13
C HIS A 219 -11.66 4.94 -23.05
N THR A 220 -11.72 3.71 -22.56
CA THR A 220 -12.96 2.96 -22.40
C THR A 220 -13.10 2.45 -20.98
N ALA A 221 -14.33 2.46 -20.48
CA ALA A 221 -14.69 1.85 -19.22
C ALA A 221 -15.47 0.56 -19.51
N VAL A 222 -15.11 -0.52 -18.81
CA VAL A 222 -15.87 -1.77 -18.80
C VAL A 222 -16.60 -1.92 -17.47
N ALA A 223 -17.63 -2.76 -17.44
CA ALA A 223 -18.31 -3.09 -16.18
C ALA A 223 -17.28 -3.57 -15.14
N GLY A 224 -17.39 -3.10 -13.89
CA GLY A 224 -16.35 -3.24 -12.86
C GLY A 224 -16.30 -4.60 -12.17
N THR A 225 -17.29 -5.47 -12.38
CA THR A 225 -17.38 -6.78 -11.71
C THR A 225 -17.95 -7.88 -12.61
N GLY A 226 -17.36 -9.08 -12.54
CA GLY A 226 -17.93 -10.32 -13.08
C GLY A 226 -17.32 -10.81 -14.39
N ARG A 227 -17.90 -11.89 -14.96
CA ARG A 227 -17.49 -12.49 -16.24
C ARG A 227 -17.70 -11.55 -17.44
N THR A 228 -18.55 -10.55 -17.28
CA THR A 228 -18.86 -9.52 -18.27
C THR A 228 -17.67 -8.60 -18.54
N SER A 229 -16.87 -8.28 -17.51
CA SER A 229 -15.68 -7.43 -17.64
C SER A 229 -14.60 -8.10 -18.50
N LYS A 230 -14.27 -9.36 -18.21
CA LYS A 230 -13.29 -10.13 -19.00
C LYS A 230 -13.71 -10.24 -20.45
N LYS A 231 -14.95 -10.67 -20.68
CA LYS A 231 -15.48 -10.82 -22.04
C LYS A 231 -15.48 -9.49 -22.80
N ALA A 232 -15.79 -8.37 -22.14
CA ALA A 232 -15.74 -7.05 -22.78
C ALA A 232 -14.32 -6.68 -23.24
N ILE A 233 -13.29 -6.97 -22.42
CA ILE A 233 -11.89 -6.73 -22.80
C ILE A 233 -11.47 -7.69 -23.92
N GLU A 234 -11.84 -8.98 -23.85
CA GLU A 234 -11.57 -9.95 -24.92
C GLU A 234 -12.24 -9.55 -26.24
N ASP A 235 -13.51 -9.15 -26.21
CA ASP A 235 -14.26 -8.70 -27.38
C ASP A 235 -13.67 -7.41 -27.98
N MET A 236 -13.18 -6.50 -27.13
CA MET A 236 -12.49 -5.28 -27.56
C MET A 236 -11.20 -5.61 -28.32
N LEU A 237 -10.39 -6.55 -27.81
CA LEU A 237 -9.16 -6.99 -28.46
C LEU A 237 -9.44 -7.79 -29.74
N ALA A 238 -10.42 -8.70 -29.72
CA ALA A 238 -10.75 -9.57 -30.85
C ALA A 238 -11.34 -8.82 -32.04
N LYS A 239 -12.05 -7.70 -31.81
CA LYS A 239 -12.61 -6.85 -32.88
C LYS A 239 -11.55 -6.00 -33.59
N GLY A 240 -10.27 -6.16 -33.24
CA GLY A 240 -9.21 -5.29 -33.74
C GLY A 240 -9.43 -3.84 -33.31
N GLY A 241 -9.97 -3.64 -32.10
CA GLY A 241 -10.15 -2.31 -31.53
C GLY A 241 -8.81 -1.58 -31.56
N LYS A 242 -8.73 -0.56 -32.43
CA LYS A 242 -7.54 0.29 -32.52
C LYS A 242 -7.37 0.97 -31.18
N ALA A 243 -6.20 0.81 -30.57
CA ALA A 243 -5.93 1.49 -29.31
C ALA A 243 -5.91 3.01 -29.56
N ASP A 244 -6.30 3.77 -28.55
CA ASP A 244 -6.27 5.23 -28.65
C ASP A 244 -4.82 5.74 -28.64
N LEU A 245 -3.95 5.04 -27.90
CA LEU A 245 -2.49 5.19 -27.91
C LEU A 245 -1.83 3.82 -27.86
N GLU A 246 -0.63 3.73 -28.44
CA GLU A 246 0.17 2.52 -28.54
C GLU A 246 1.61 2.79 -28.11
N ASP A 247 2.23 1.76 -27.53
CA ASP A 247 3.65 1.65 -27.22
C ASP A 247 4.22 2.85 -26.46
N THR A 248 5.36 3.40 -26.91
CA THR A 248 6.11 4.41 -26.16
C THR A 248 5.34 5.72 -25.98
N ALA A 249 4.40 6.05 -26.87
CA ALA A 249 3.56 7.23 -26.77
C ALA A 249 2.67 7.22 -25.51
N ILE A 250 2.39 6.04 -24.94
CA ILE A 250 1.63 5.91 -23.70
C ILE A 250 2.44 6.48 -22.52
N PHE A 251 3.76 6.36 -22.51
CA PHE A 251 4.58 6.92 -21.43
C PHE A 251 4.58 8.45 -21.43
N ASP A 252 4.65 9.08 -22.61
CA ASP A 252 4.52 10.54 -22.71
C ASP A 252 3.15 11.01 -22.21
N TRP A 253 2.08 10.30 -22.61
CA TRP A 253 0.73 10.56 -22.12
C TRP A 253 0.63 10.41 -20.59
N LEU A 254 1.22 9.36 -20.01
CA LEU A 254 1.24 9.15 -18.56
C LEU A 254 1.97 10.27 -17.82
N VAL A 255 3.09 10.76 -18.36
CA VAL A 255 3.81 11.91 -17.82
C VAL A 255 2.89 13.13 -17.78
N ASP A 256 2.20 13.43 -18.88
CA ASP A 256 1.32 14.59 -18.95
C ASP A 256 0.12 14.46 -18.02
N GLN A 257 -0.48 13.28 -17.90
CA GLN A 257 -1.58 13.04 -16.97
C GLN A 257 -1.19 13.28 -15.51
N VAL A 258 0.00 12.86 -15.09
CA VAL A 258 0.49 13.12 -13.71
C VAL A 258 0.68 14.61 -13.46
N MET A 259 1.07 15.37 -14.49
CA MET A 259 1.33 16.80 -14.37
C MET A 259 0.03 17.63 -14.42
N GLU A 260 -0.97 17.19 -15.18
CA GLU A 260 -2.30 17.81 -15.25
C GLU A 260 -3.16 17.48 -14.03
N HIS A 261 -3.05 16.25 -13.53
CA HIS A 261 -3.83 15.72 -12.41
C HIS A 261 -2.90 15.19 -11.32
N PRO A 262 -2.13 16.08 -10.65
CA PRO A 262 -1.22 15.64 -9.60
C PRO A 262 -2.00 14.92 -8.49
N PRO A 263 -1.46 13.81 -7.92
CA PRO A 263 -2.10 13.13 -6.82
C PRO A 263 -2.30 14.11 -5.66
N ALA A 264 -3.34 13.89 -4.86
CA ALA A 264 -3.76 14.81 -3.80
C ALA A 264 -2.68 15.11 -2.72
N HIS A 265 -1.55 14.41 -2.74
CA HIS A 265 -0.33 14.80 -2.03
C HIS A 265 0.47 15.79 -2.89
N LYS A 266 0.03 17.05 -2.91
CA LYS A 266 0.78 18.13 -3.57
C LYS A 266 2.07 18.46 -2.80
N PRO A 267 3.18 18.73 -3.52
CA PRO A 267 4.25 19.58 -3.02
C PRO A 267 3.71 20.99 -2.73
N ILE A 268 4.22 21.62 -1.68
CA ILE A 268 4.03 23.05 -1.41
C ILE A 268 4.85 23.80 -2.45
N ASP A 269 4.27 24.11 -3.61
CA ASP A 269 4.75 25.19 -4.48
C ASP A 269 3.60 25.73 -5.33
N SER A 270 2.80 26.58 -4.68
CA SER A 270 2.08 27.66 -5.34
C SER A 270 2.22 28.92 -4.49
N PHE A 271 3.47 29.36 -4.33
CA PHE A 271 3.78 30.76 -4.07
C PHE A 271 4.80 31.21 -5.12
N SER A 272 4.30 31.80 -6.20
CA SER A 272 5.00 32.88 -6.88
C SER A 272 3.96 33.95 -7.20
N ALA A 273 4.39 35.19 -6.94
CA ALA A 273 3.64 36.44 -7.09
C ALA A 273 3.13 36.67 -8.52
#